data_AF-A0A6B2ST60-F1
#
_entry.id   AF-A0A6B2ST60-F1
#
_cell.length_a   1.000
_cell.length_b   1.000
_cell.length_c   1.000
_cell.angle_alpha   90.00
_cell.angle_beta   90.00
_cell.angle_gamma   90.00
#
_symmetry.space_group_name_H-M   'P 1'
#
loop_
_entity.id
_entity.type
_entity.pdbx_description
1 polymer ?
#
loop_
_entity_poly.entity_id
_entity_poly.type
_entity_poly.pdbx_seq_one_letter_code
_entity_poly.pdbx_strand_id
1 'polypeptide(L)'
;MPSARLPRWLLPVVLLVVWLGVGATLGPYAGKLGEVATNDQAAFLPRNAESTRVIDAQRAFDQEESVPAIVVWTADSAASSERLRDSQQAAATRALRSLDGSSGVAGRVSPALPAED
;
A
#
# COMPACT_ATOMS: atom_id res chain seq x y z
N MET A 1 17.97 50.79 -46.67
CA MET A 1 17.03 50.02 -45.84
C MET A 1 17.70 48.69 -45.48
N PRO A 2 18.32 48.54 -44.29
CA PRO A 2 18.96 47.27 -43.95
C PRO A 2 17.86 46.23 -43.74
N SER A 3 17.80 45.26 -44.65
CA SER A 3 16.96 44.07 -44.53
C SER A 3 17.38 43.32 -43.26
N ALA A 4 16.50 43.31 -42.25
CA ALA A 4 16.71 42.58 -41.01
C ALA A 4 16.80 41.09 -41.33
N ARG A 5 18.03 40.58 -41.45
CA ARG A 5 18.29 39.15 -41.51
C ARG A 5 18.03 38.64 -40.11
N LEU A 6 16.81 38.15 -39.86
CA LEU A 6 16.51 37.42 -38.62
C LEU A 6 17.63 36.38 -38.44
N PRO A 7 18.37 36.40 -37.32
CA PRO A 7 19.44 35.43 -37.11
C PRO A 7 18.81 34.05 -37.23
N ARG A 8 19.42 33.16 -38.03
CA ARG A 8 18.86 31.83 -38.39
C ARG A 8 18.54 30.95 -37.17
N TRP A 9 18.98 31.36 -35.99
CA TRP A 9 18.73 30.75 -34.69
C TRP A 9 17.43 31.21 -34.00
N LEU A 10 16.80 32.30 -34.46
CA LEU A 10 15.57 32.82 -33.84
C LEU A 10 14.36 31.93 -34.13
N LEU A 11 14.31 31.34 -35.33
CA LEU A 11 13.26 30.41 -35.74
C LEU A 11 13.21 29.14 -34.84
N PRO A 12 14.31 28.40 -34.61
CA PRO A 12 14.27 27.24 -33.72
C PRO A 12 14.00 27.62 -32.26
N VAL A 13 14.46 28.79 -31.79
CA VAL A 13 14.17 29.27 -30.43
C VAL A 13 12.68 29.56 -30.24
N VAL A 14 12.04 30.24 -31.19
CA VAL A 14 10.60 30.49 -31.14
C VAL A 14 9.83 29.18 -31.19
N LEU A 15 10.24 28.24 -32.04
CA LEU A 15 9.61 26.91 -32.10
C LEU A 15 9.71 26.16 -30.76
N LEU A 16 10.88 26.22 -30.11
CA LEU A 16 11.10 25.62 -28.79
C LEU A 16 10.19 26.26 -27.73
N VAL A 17 10.09 27.59 -27.71
CA VAL A 17 9.24 28.31 -26.75
C VAL A 17 7.76 27.97 -26.96
N VAL A 18 7.29 27.92 -28.20
CA VAL A 18 5.92 27.50 -28.53
C VAL A 18 5.68 26.06 -28.08
N TRP A 19 6.62 25.15 -28.38
CA TRP A 19 6.53 23.75 -27.97
C TRP A 19 6.45 23.58 -26.45
N LEU A 20 7.30 24.31 -25.70
CA LEU A 20 7.28 24.31 -24.24
C LEU A 20 5.97 24.90 -23.69
N GLY A 21 5.45 25.98 -24.29
CA GLY A 21 4.18 26.58 -23.89
C GLY A 21 2.99 25.63 -24.08
N VAL A 22 2.94 24.92 -25.21
CA VAL A 22 1.92 23.88 -25.47
C VAL A 22 2.08 22.71 -24.50
N GLY A 23 3.29 22.21 -24.29
CA GLY A 23 3.55 21.11 -23.34
C GLY A 23 3.20 21.46 -21.89
N ALA A 24 3.50 22.69 -21.46
CA ALA A 24 3.17 23.16 -20.11
C ALA A 24 1.66 23.34 -19.89
N THR A 25 0.92 23.76 -20.92
CA THR A 25 -0.54 23.95 -20.84
C THR A 25 -1.32 22.64 -21.00
N LEU A 26 -0.87 21.73 -21.87
CA LEU A 26 -1.54 20.44 -22.11
C LEU A 26 -1.05 19.31 -21.19
N GLY A 27 0.14 19.41 -20.60
CA GLY A 27 0.72 18.41 -19.71
C GLY A 27 -0.19 17.98 -18.54
N PRO A 28 -0.84 18.90 -17.82
CA PRO A 28 -1.80 18.54 -16.78
C PRO A 28 -3.00 17.74 -17.27
N TYR A 29 -3.43 17.92 -18.52
CA TYR A 29 -4.54 17.17 -19.11
C TYR A 29 -4.15 15.72 -19.45
N ALA A 30 -2.89 15.48 -19.81
CA ALA A 30 -2.37 14.12 -20.00
C ALA A 30 -2.32 13.32 -18.68
N GLY A 31 -2.02 13.98 -17.56
CA GLY A 31 -2.08 13.36 -16.23
C GLY A 31 -3.50 12.91 -15.84
N LYS A 32 -4.52 13.70 -16.20
CA LYS A 32 -5.94 13.37 -15.97
C LYS A 32 -6.43 12.16 -16.78
N LEU A 33 -5.78 11.82 -17.90
CA LEU A 33 -6.06 10.58 -18.64
C LEU A 33 -5.52 9.34 -17.89
N GLY A 34 -4.53 9.51 -17.02
CA GLY A 34 -3.99 8.43 -16.18
C GLY A 34 -4.87 8.08 -14.99
N GLU A 35 -5.71 9.01 -14.51
CA GLU A 35 -6.62 8.77 -13.37
C GLU A 35 -7.73 7.75 -13.70
N VAL A 36 -8.11 7.64 -14.98
CA VAL A 36 -9.10 6.66 -15.49
C VAL A 36 -8.47 5.36 -16.02
N ALA A 37 -7.15 5.25 -16.00
CA ALA A 37 -6.47 3.95 -16.00
C ALA A 37 -6.32 3.43 -14.55
N THR A 38 -7.31 3.71 -13.70
CA THR A 38 -7.58 2.86 -12.54
C THR A 38 -7.91 1.49 -13.11
N ASN A 39 -6.89 0.64 -13.11
CA ASN A 39 -6.95 -0.81 -13.11
C ASN A 39 -8.38 -1.36 -13.00
N ASP A 40 -9.09 -1.43 -14.13
CA ASP A 40 -10.42 -2.01 -14.18
C ASP A 40 -10.27 -3.55 -14.21
N GLN A 41 -9.63 -4.08 -13.16
CA GLN A 41 -9.65 -5.51 -12.86
C GLN A 41 -11.08 -5.99 -12.53
N ALA A 42 -12.05 -5.06 -12.40
CA ALA A 42 -13.47 -5.33 -12.23
C ALA A 42 -14.27 -5.39 -13.56
N ALA A 43 -13.75 -4.87 -14.68
CA ALA A 43 -14.45 -4.86 -15.98
C ALA A 43 -14.65 -6.25 -16.60
N PHE A 44 -13.97 -7.28 -16.09
CA PHE A 44 -14.15 -8.63 -16.59
C PHE A 44 -15.35 -9.36 -15.98
N LEU A 45 -16.06 -8.77 -15.01
CA LEU A 45 -17.20 -9.42 -14.38
C LEU A 45 -18.41 -8.47 -14.30
N PRO A 46 -19.60 -8.87 -14.79
CA PRO A 46 -20.83 -8.08 -14.66
C PRO A 46 -21.05 -7.65 -13.21
N ARG A 47 -21.65 -6.47 -12.98
CA ARG A 47 -21.99 -5.91 -11.64
C ARG A 47 -22.79 -6.85 -10.70
N ASN A 48 -23.22 -7.99 -11.21
CA ASN A 48 -23.99 -9.02 -10.53
C ASN A 48 -23.12 -10.23 -10.11
N ALA A 49 -21.81 -10.18 -10.37
CA ALA A 49 -20.88 -11.22 -9.98
C ALA A 49 -20.76 -11.27 -8.46
N GLU A 50 -20.81 -12.49 -7.93
CA GLU A 50 -20.68 -12.78 -6.51
C GLU A 50 -19.39 -12.18 -5.92
N SER A 51 -18.32 -12.12 -6.72
CA SER A 51 -17.03 -11.51 -6.38
C SER A 51 -17.11 -10.01 -6.05
N THR A 52 -18.03 -9.26 -6.66
CA THR A 52 -18.21 -7.82 -6.35
C THR A 52 -18.98 -7.62 -5.05
N ARG A 53 -19.96 -8.50 -4.75
CA ARG A 53 -20.72 -8.44 -3.49
C ARG A 53 -19.84 -8.71 -2.27
N VAL A 54 -18.80 -9.54 -2.42
CA VAL A 54 -17.81 -9.80 -1.35
C VAL A 54 -17.01 -8.53 -1.02
N ILE A 55 -16.64 -7.71 -2.01
CA ILE A 55 -15.90 -6.46 -1.79
C ILE A 55 -16.76 -5.42 -1.05
N ASP A 56 -18.04 -5.31 -1.41
CA ASP A 56 -18.96 -4.42 -0.69
C ASP A 56 -19.24 -4.91 0.74
N ALA A 57 -19.30 -6.22 0.95
CA ALA A 57 -19.42 -6.80 2.28
C ALA A 57 -18.14 -6.58 3.12
N GLN A 58 -16.94 -6.65 2.53
CA GLN A 58 -15.67 -6.38 3.22
C GLN A 58 -15.56 -4.96 3.77
N ARG A 59 -16.12 -3.96 3.07
CA ARG A 59 -16.16 -2.58 3.58
C ARG A 59 -16.96 -2.43 4.89
N ALA A 60 -17.90 -3.34 5.16
CA ALA A 60 -18.60 -3.38 6.45
C ALA A 60 -17.77 -4.01 7.58
N PHE A 61 -16.65 -4.68 7.25
CA PHE A 61 -15.69 -5.25 8.20
C PHE A 61 -14.43 -4.39 8.36
N ASP A 62 -14.17 -3.42 7.48
CA ASP A 62 -13.17 -2.34 7.64
C ASP A 62 -13.59 -1.34 8.74
N GLN A 63 -13.86 -1.83 9.95
CA GLN A 63 -14.34 -1.00 11.06
C GLN A 63 -13.20 -0.39 11.88
N GLU A 64 -11.95 -0.80 11.68
CA GLU A 64 -10.80 -0.28 12.41
C GLU A 64 -9.58 -0.17 11.47
N GLU A 65 -9.03 1.05 11.33
CA GLU A 65 -7.80 1.37 10.59
C GLU A 65 -6.55 0.82 11.34
N SER A 66 -6.59 -0.46 11.69
CA SER A 66 -5.56 -1.16 12.44
C SER A 66 -4.86 -2.17 11.54
N VAL A 67 -3.55 -2.24 11.66
CA VAL A 67 -2.73 -3.21 10.93
C VAL A 67 -2.43 -4.38 11.87
N PRO A 68 -2.60 -5.64 11.43
CA PRO A 68 -2.29 -6.79 12.27
C PRO A 68 -0.79 -6.82 12.61
N ALA A 69 -0.47 -6.98 13.90
CA ALA A 69 0.87 -7.22 14.38
C ALA A 69 1.04 -8.70 14.76
N ILE A 70 2.08 -9.35 14.25
CA ILE A 70 2.38 -10.77 14.50
C ILE A 70 3.71 -10.85 15.24
N VAL A 71 3.73 -11.50 16.40
CA VAL A 71 4.95 -11.71 17.20
C VAL A 71 5.28 -13.20 17.24
N VAL A 72 6.52 -13.55 16.90
CA VAL A 72 7.01 -14.94 16.85
C VAL A 72 8.12 -15.10 17.88
N TRP A 73 7.96 -16.05 18.80
CA TRP A 73 9.01 -16.50 19.70
C TRP A 73 9.72 -17.71 19.11
N THR A 74 11.04 -17.67 19.03
CA THR A 74 11.87 -18.79 18.57
C THR A 74 12.75 -19.29 19.72
N ALA A 75 13.00 -20.60 19.77
CA ALA A 75 14.04 -21.19 20.60
C ALA A 75 15.26 -21.48 19.74
N ASP A 76 16.46 -21.26 20.29
CA ASP A 76 17.71 -21.45 19.55
C ASP A 76 17.91 -22.94 19.23
N SER A 77 17.83 -23.29 17.95
CA SER A 77 17.80 -24.67 17.46
C SER A 77 19.14 -25.39 17.64
N ALA A 78 20.22 -24.68 18.00
CA ALA A 78 21.53 -25.27 18.22
C ALA A 78 21.60 -26.16 19.48
N ALA A 79 20.68 -25.98 20.44
CA ALA A 79 20.66 -26.74 21.70
C ALA A 79 19.40 -27.60 21.89
N SER A 80 18.40 -27.50 21.01
CA SER A 80 17.09 -28.06 21.30
C SER A 80 16.30 -28.37 20.02
N SER A 81 16.24 -29.63 19.64
CA SER A 81 15.08 -30.22 18.94
C SER A 81 13.85 -30.30 19.88
N GLU A 82 13.84 -29.51 20.95
CA GLU A 82 12.89 -29.54 22.04
C GLU A 82 11.80 -28.53 21.70
N ARG A 83 10.55 -29.00 21.65
CA ARG A 83 9.37 -28.13 21.54
C ARG A 83 9.43 -27.06 22.64
N LEU A 84 8.95 -25.85 22.32
CA LEU A 84 8.77 -24.79 23.32
C LEU A 84 8.02 -25.36 24.53
N ARG A 85 8.59 -25.20 25.73
CA ARG A 85 7.97 -25.71 26.96
C ARG A 85 6.77 -24.85 27.34
N ASP A 86 5.81 -25.43 28.06
CA ASP A 86 4.63 -24.72 28.59
C ASP A 86 5.01 -23.46 29.38
N SER A 87 6.15 -23.49 30.09
CA SER A 87 6.66 -22.33 30.83
C SER A 87 7.07 -21.17 29.94
N GLN A 88 7.64 -21.45 28.75
CA GLN A 88 8.01 -20.45 27.77
C GLN A 88 6.75 -19.87 27.10
N GLN A 89 5.77 -20.71 26.76
CA GLN A 89 4.47 -20.26 26.25
C GLN A 89 3.74 -19.36 27.27
N ALA A 90 3.75 -19.75 28.55
CA ALA A 90 3.16 -18.94 29.62
C ALA A 90 3.88 -17.60 29.79
N ALA A 91 5.21 -17.57 29.62
CA ALA A 91 5.98 -16.33 29.65
C ALA A 91 5.66 -15.42 28.46
N ALA A 92 5.63 -15.95 27.24
CA ALA A 92 5.25 -15.20 26.04
C ALA A 92 3.83 -14.63 26.15
N THR A 93 2.89 -15.45 26.62
CA THR A 93 1.51 -15.02 26.86
C THR A 93 1.43 -13.89 27.90
N ARG A 94 2.23 -13.95 28.98
CA ARG A 94 2.27 -12.89 29.98
C ARG A 94 2.84 -11.58 29.41
N ALA A 95 3.86 -11.67 28.56
CA ALA A 95 4.41 -10.51 27.86
C ALA A 95 3.37 -9.87 26.94
N LEU A 96 2.65 -10.67 26.15
CA LEU A 96 1.57 -10.19 25.28
C LEU A 96 0.44 -9.50 26.06
N ARG A 97 -0.01 -10.09 27.18
CA ARG A 97 -1.05 -9.48 28.03
C ARG A 97 -0.63 -8.15 28.64
N SER A 98 0.67 -7.88 28.79
CA SER A 98 1.12 -6.57 29.26
C SER A 98 0.85 -5.44 28.27
N LEU A 99 0.54 -5.77 27.02
CA LEU A 99 0.18 -4.83 25.96
C LEU A 99 -1.34 -4.55 25.89
N ASP A 100 -2.17 -5.32 26.61
CA ASP A 100 -3.62 -5.09 26.64
C ASP A 100 -3.93 -3.68 27.19
N GLY A 101 -4.68 -2.89 26.42
CA GLY A 101 -5.04 -1.51 26.81
C GLY A 101 -3.91 -0.48 26.69
N SER A 102 -2.76 -0.85 26.11
CA SER A 102 -1.69 0.09 25.81
C SER A 102 -2.04 1.01 24.63
N SER A 103 -1.51 2.24 24.64
CA SER A 103 -1.72 3.19 23.54
C SER A 103 -1.15 2.63 22.23
N GLY A 104 -2.00 2.43 21.22
CA GLY A 104 -1.62 1.91 19.90
C GLY A 104 -1.93 0.43 19.68
N VAL A 105 -2.47 -0.28 20.68
CA VAL A 105 -2.99 -1.64 20.52
C VAL A 105 -4.52 -1.59 20.46
N ALA A 106 -5.08 -1.96 19.32
CA ALA A 106 -6.52 -2.10 19.14
C ALA A 106 -6.98 -3.52 19.52
N GLY A 107 -8.12 -3.63 20.19
CA GLY A 107 -8.75 -4.91 20.53
C GLY A 107 -8.06 -5.70 21.66
N ARG A 108 -8.30 -7.01 21.68
CA ARG A 108 -7.72 -7.94 22.66
C ARG A 108 -6.50 -8.63 22.09
N VAL A 109 -5.41 -8.69 22.85
CA VAL A 109 -4.22 -9.43 22.44
C VAL A 109 -4.45 -10.94 22.61
N SER A 110 -4.13 -11.72 21.58
CA SER A 110 -4.24 -13.18 21.64
C SER A 110 -3.18 -13.80 22.56
N PRO A 111 -3.43 -14.97 23.17
CA PRO A 111 -2.38 -15.71 23.87
C PRO A 111 -1.31 -16.23 22.89
N ALA A 112 -0.14 -16.61 23.40
CA ALA A 112 0.88 -17.25 22.59
C ALA A 112 0.42 -18.67 22.22
N LEU A 113 0.46 -18.99 20.93
CA LEU A 113 0.09 -20.30 20.40
C LEU A 113 1.36 -21.07 20.01
N PRO A 114 1.47 -22.36 20.38
CA PRO A 114 2.59 -23.19 19.96
C PRO A 114 2.46 -23.52 18.47
N ALA A 115 3.60 -23.63 17.79
CA ALA A 115 3.64 -24.17 16.43
C ALA A 115 3.32 -25.68 16.46
N GLU A 116 2.61 -26.16 15.43
CA GLU A 116 2.23 -27.57 15.30
C GLU A 116 3.33 -28.43 14.65
N ASP A 117 4.34 -27.80 14.06
CA ASP A 117 5.45 -28.41 13.32
C ASP A 117 6.67 -28.79 14.19
#